data_AF-A0A661YCY1-F1
#
_entry.id   AF-A0A661YCY1-F1
#
_cell.length_a   1.000
_cell.length_b   1.000
_cell.length_c   1.000
_cell.angle_alpha   90.00
_cell.angle_beta   90.00
_cell.angle_gamma   90.00
#
_symmetry.space_group_name_H-M   'P 1'
#
loop_
_entity.id
_entity.type
_entity.pdbx_description
1 polymer ?
#
loop_
_entity_poly.entity_id
_entity_poly.type
_entity_poly.pdbx_seq_one_letter_code
_entity_poly.pdbx_strand_id
1 'polypeptide(L)'
;MALTCENSKLTLGVSECKKLPQLLKGFITTPLNYTITAADASSGSQWQTDILLNESARIVLWPQWAMAYENISEEQVIEETPLTAIGVRPGQYRFRFQFRENLELHKAMYSHRNSGGRVFLIDNENKIIGTSDDDGVTLKGLLLDNLLTEKMFFNDGSAVSKTPVGLYLGDNTDLDTRGFMIEGTSFVNSLLSLTSVKLEVIGVPTATEITVSVKSSLDEIAIIG
;
A
#
# COMPACT_ATOMS: atom_id res chain seq x y z
N MET A 1 -14.60 -10.70 11.36
CA MET A 1 -14.39 -12.11 11.73
C MET A 1 -13.12 -12.53 11.02
N ALA A 2 -12.00 -12.63 11.72
CA ALA A 2 -10.73 -12.99 11.11
C ALA A 2 -10.86 -14.39 10.51
N LEU A 3 -10.60 -14.54 9.21
CA LEU A 3 -10.50 -15.87 8.60
C LEU A 3 -9.29 -16.57 9.23
N THR A 4 -9.53 -17.46 10.20
CA THR A 4 -8.49 -18.33 10.72
C THR A 4 -8.25 -19.43 9.69
N CYS A 5 -7.01 -19.54 9.21
CA CYS A 5 -6.58 -20.39 8.11
C CYS A 5 -6.77 -21.91 8.33
N GLU A 6 -7.25 -22.30 9.51
CA GLU A 6 -7.60 -23.67 9.87
C GLU A 6 -9.00 -24.08 9.39
N ASN A 7 -9.95 -23.15 9.26
CA ASN A 7 -11.37 -23.49 9.13
C ASN A 7 -11.94 -23.40 7.71
N SER A 8 -11.16 -22.93 6.74
CA SER A 8 -11.63 -22.82 5.35
C SER A 8 -10.58 -23.27 4.35
N LYS A 9 -10.90 -24.33 3.61
CA LYS A 9 -10.03 -24.95 2.60
C LYS A 9 -10.79 -25.07 1.28
N LEU A 10 -10.18 -24.60 0.20
CA LEU A 10 -10.66 -24.89 -1.15
C LEU A 10 -9.96 -26.15 -1.68
N THR A 11 -10.62 -26.81 -2.63
CA THR A 11 -10.25 -28.09 -3.28
C THR A 11 -8.73 -28.26 -3.38
N LEU A 12 -8.23 -29.36 -2.78
CA LEU A 12 -6.82 -29.78 -2.61
C LEU A 12 -6.05 -29.24 -1.40
N GLY A 13 -6.73 -28.63 -0.42
CA GLY A 13 -6.11 -28.36 0.89
C GLY A 13 -5.32 -27.06 0.96
N VAL A 14 -5.50 -26.17 -0.02
CA VAL A 14 -5.04 -24.79 0.06
C VAL A 14 -6.01 -24.05 0.99
N SER A 15 -5.51 -23.65 2.17
CA SER A 15 -6.24 -22.76 3.08
C SER A 15 -6.65 -21.50 2.32
N GLU A 16 -7.88 -21.00 2.52
CA GLU A 16 -8.36 -19.79 1.81
C GLU A 16 -7.46 -18.56 2.01
N CYS A 17 -6.69 -18.52 3.10
CA CYS A 17 -5.65 -17.51 3.34
C CYS A 17 -4.49 -17.52 2.32
N LYS A 18 -4.32 -18.62 1.57
CA LYS A 18 -3.34 -18.76 0.50
C LYS A 18 -3.95 -18.52 -0.89
N LYS A 19 -5.20 -18.06 -0.98
CA LYS A 19 -5.77 -17.61 -2.25
C LYS A 19 -4.85 -16.49 -2.75
N LEU A 20 -4.37 -16.63 -3.99
CA LEU A 20 -3.58 -15.56 -4.60
C LEU A 20 -4.42 -14.28 -4.62
N PRO A 21 -3.81 -13.11 -4.38
CA PRO A 21 -4.49 -11.83 -4.53
C PRO A 21 -5.22 -11.79 -5.87
N GLN A 22 -6.49 -11.37 -5.90
CA GLN A 22 -7.07 -10.96 -7.18
C GLN A 22 -6.40 -9.66 -7.62
N LEU A 23 -6.92 -9.06 -8.69
CA LEU A 23 -6.40 -7.81 -9.21
C LEU A 23 -6.45 -6.77 -8.08
N LEU A 24 -5.25 -6.34 -7.67
CA LEU A 24 -5.10 -5.35 -6.62
C LEU A 24 -5.85 -4.05 -7.03
N LYS A 25 -6.15 -3.17 -6.07
CA LYS A 25 -6.76 -1.85 -6.33
C LYS A 25 -6.17 -0.67 -5.57
N GLY A 26 -5.40 -0.94 -4.53
CA GLY A 26 -4.77 0.08 -3.70
C GLY A 26 -3.66 -0.49 -2.84
N PHE A 27 -2.96 0.39 -2.12
CA PHE A 27 -1.98 -0.01 -1.13
C PHE A 27 -1.85 1.04 -0.02
N ILE A 28 -1.37 0.59 1.15
CA ILE A 28 -1.13 1.42 2.32
C ILE A 28 0.36 1.30 2.65
N THR A 29 1.08 2.42 2.67
CA THR A 29 2.48 2.43 3.12
C THR A 29 2.55 2.74 4.61
N THR A 30 3.45 2.05 5.29
CA THR A 30 3.59 2.08 6.75
C THR A 30 5.06 2.17 7.15
N PRO A 31 5.39 2.74 8.32
CA PRO A 31 6.74 2.68 8.87
C PRO A 31 7.21 1.23 9.08
N LEU A 32 8.53 1.00 9.05
CA LEU A 32 9.11 -0.35 9.14
C LEU A 32 8.68 -1.15 10.38
N ASN A 33 8.47 -0.46 11.50
CA ASN A 33 8.13 -1.05 12.80
C ASN A 33 6.62 -1.12 13.04
N TYR A 34 5.78 -0.72 12.07
CA TYR A 34 4.35 -0.75 12.24
C TYR A 34 3.83 -2.19 12.27
N THR A 35 3.05 -2.49 13.30
CA THR A 35 2.39 -3.78 13.54
C THR A 35 0.96 -3.53 13.98
N ILE A 36 0.04 -4.36 13.50
CA ILE A 36 -1.37 -4.31 13.90
C ILE A 36 -1.84 -5.72 14.27
N THR A 37 -2.72 -5.85 15.28
CA THR A 37 -3.28 -7.17 15.62
C THR A 37 -4.33 -7.59 14.59
N ALA A 38 -4.59 -8.89 14.43
CA ALA A 38 -5.65 -9.35 13.51
C ALA A 38 -7.05 -8.83 13.88
N ALA A 39 -7.30 -8.59 15.16
CA ALA A 39 -8.55 -8.01 15.65
C ALA A 39 -8.68 -6.54 15.22
N ASP A 40 -7.62 -5.75 15.45
CA ASP A 40 -7.61 -4.32 15.13
C ASP A 40 -7.56 -4.08 13.62
N ALA A 41 -6.89 -4.94 12.86
CA ALA A 41 -6.82 -4.86 11.41
C ALA A 41 -8.18 -5.11 10.73
N SER A 42 -9.10 -5.80 11.42
CA SER A 42 -10.49 -5.97 10.99
C SER A 42 -11.36 -4.73 11.32
N SER A 43 -10.83 -3.75 12.05
CA SER A 43 -11.55 -2.56 12.50
C SER A 43 -11.13 -1.30 11.73
N GLY A 44 -12.04 -0.73 10.94
CA GLY A 44 -11.78 0.50 10.19
C GLY A 44 -11.41 1.71 11.06
N SER A 45 -11.85 1.76 12.33
CA SER A 45 -11.52 2.87 13.23
C SER A 45 -10.04 2.90 13.62
N GLN A 46 -9.39 1.74 13.70
CA GLN A 46 -7.96 1.66 14.01
C GLN A 46 -7.16 2.24 12.84
N TRP A 47 -7.47 1.81 11.62
CA TRP A 47 -6.84 2.34 10.41
C TRP A 47 -6.99 3.86 10.31
N GLN A 48 -8.17 4.40 10.61
CA GLN A 48 -8.39 5.85 10.60
C GLN A 48 -7.56 6.57 11.68
N THR A 49 -7.43 5.97 12.86
CA THR A 49 -6.61 6.52 13.95
C THR A 49 -5.13 6.51 13.58
N ASP A 50 -4.66 5.42 12.96
CA ASP A 50 -3.26 5.27 12.54
C ASP A 50 -2.88 6.20 11.39
N ILE A 51 -3.84 6.57 10.52
CA ILE A 51 -3.65 7.58 9.46
C ILE A 51 -3.44 8.97 10.08
N LEU A 52 -4.10 9.26 11.21
CA LEU A 52 -4.07 10.55 11.87
C LEU A 52 -2.88 10.73 12.83
N LEU A 53 -1.99 9.74 12.93
CA LEU A 53 -0.79 9.83 13.76
C LEU A 53 0.23 10.85 13.21
N ASN A 54 1.27 11.09 14.02
CA ASN A 54 2.39 11.96 13.68
C ASN A 54 3.18 11.42 12.47
N GLU A 55 3.88 12.29 11.74
CA GLU A 55 4.60 11.94 10.49
C GLU A 55 5.51 10.71 10.60
N SER A 56 6.18 10.49 11.73
CA SER A 56 7.09 9.34 11.94
C SER A 56 6.38 8.01 12.20
N ALA A 57 5.10 8.02 12.53
CA ALA A 57 4.32 6.84 12.93
C ALA A 57 3.06 6.62 12.09
N ARG A 58 2.65 7.62 11.29
CA ARG A 58 1.45 7.54 10.47
C ARG A 58 1.58 6.52 9.34
N ILE A 59 0.46 5.89 9.06
CA ILE A 59 0.28 5.12 7.83
C ILE A 59 -0.30 6.03 6.74
N VAL A 60 0.00 5.73 5.49
CA VAL A 60 -0.46 6.51 4.35
C VAL A 60 -1.22 5.59 3.41
N LEU A 61 -2.53 5.78 3.33
CA LEU A 61 -3.37 5.15 2.32
C LEU A 61 -3.18 5.89 1.00
N TRP A 62 -2.70 5.18 -0.02
CA TRP A 62 -2.56 5.77 -1.35
C TRP A 62 -3.94 5.85 -2.02
N PRO A 63 -4.13 6.79 -2.97
CA PRO A 63 -5.34 6.82 -3.78
C PRO A 63 -5.56 5.45 -4.45
N GLN A 64 -6.80 5.11 -4.77
CA GLN A 64 -7.07 3.90 -5.56
C GLN A 64 -6.64 4.15 -7.01
N TRP A 65 -6.04 3.16 -7.68
CA TRP A 65 -5.58 3.39 -9.05
C TRP A 65 -6.76 3.40 -10.02
N ALA A 66 -6.88 4.51 -10.74
CA ALA A 66 -7.99 4.75 -11.64
C ALA A 66 -7.77 4.19 -13.06
N MET A 67 -6.54 3.77 -13.43
CA MET A 67 -6.21 3.49 -14.83
C MET A 67 -5.65 2.10 -15.09
N ALA A 68 -4.41 1.83 -14.66
CA ALA A 68 -3.69 0.65 -15.10
C ALA A 68 -2.86 0.05 -13.97
N TYR A 69 -2.88 -1.29 -13.95
CA TYR A 69 -2.04 -2.14 -13.14
C TYR A 69 -1.16 -2.95 -14.09
N GLU A 70 0.15 -2.86 -13.90
CA GLU A 70 1.14 -3.66 -14.61
C GLU A 70 1.92 -4.48 -13.59
N ASN A 71 1.92 -5.81 -13.78
CA ASN A 71 2.84 -6.67 -13.07
C ASN A 71 4.18 -6.66 -13.82
N ILE A 72 5.20 -6.05 -13.22
CA ILE A 72 6.56 -5.94 -13.75
C ILE A 72 7.54 -6.81 -12.93
N SER A 73 7.01 -7.84 -12.27
CA SER A 73 7.79 -8.76 -11.44
C SER A 73 8.86 -9.46 -12.27
N GLU A 74 9.99 -9.68 -11.63
CA GLU A 74 11.12 -10.37 -12.21
C GLU A 74 11.01 -11.87 -11.92
N GLU A 75 11.10 -12.68 -12.96
CA GLU A 75 11.09 -14.15 -12.82
C GLU A 75 12.39 -14.65 -12.18
N GLN A 76 12.29 -15.82 -11.54
CA GLN A 76 13.45 -16.51 -10.99
C GLN A 76 14.42 -16.92 -12.12
N VAL A 77 15.70 -16.60 -11.95
CA VAL A 77 16.73 -17.04 -12.91
C VAL A 77 17.19 -18.44 -12.53
N ILE A 78 17.05 -19.37 -13.47
CA ILE A 78 17.40 -20.78 -13.29
C ILE A 78 18.54 -21.11 -14.24
N GLU A 79 19.56 -21.79 -13.73
CA GLU A 79 20.61 -22.42 -14.52
C GLU A 79 20.25 -23.89 -14.71
N GLU A 80 20.07 -24.30 -15.95
CA GLU A 80 19.84 -25.70 -16.31
C GLU A 80 21.18 -26.40 -16.54
N THR A 81 21.51 -27.36 -15.67
CA THR A 81 22.63 -28.28 -15.88
C THR A 81 22.10 -29.61 -16.44
N PRO A 82 22.96 -30.48 -17.03
CA PRO A 82 22.54 -31.76 -17.59
C PRO A 82 21.86 -32.73 -16.59
N LEU A 83 21.99 -32.49 -15.29
CA LEU A 83 21.47 -33.35 -14.23
C LEU A 83 20.39 -32.67 -13.36
N THR A 84 20.36 -31.34 -13.30
CA THR A 84 19.42 -30.61 -12.43
C THR A 84 19.29 -29.13 -12.83
N ALA A 85 18.16 -28.53 -12.47
CA ALA A 85 17.94 -27.09 -12.58
C ALA A 85 18.23 -26.44 -11.21
N ILE A 86 19.14 -25.48 -11.18
CA ILE A 86 19.54 -24.78 -9.95
C ILE A 86 19.09 -23.33 -10.05
N GLY A 87 18.37 -22.83 -9.05
CA GLY A 87 18.02 -21.40 -8.97
C GLY A 87 19.24 -20.54 -8.67
N VAL A 88 19.60 -19.65 -9.59
CA VAL A 88 20.75 -18.74 -9.45
C VAL A 88 20.37 -17.48 -8.66
N ARG A 89 19.17 -16.95 -8.91
CA ARG A 89 18.65 -15.77 -8.23
C ARG A 89 17.12 -15.86 -8.08
N PRO A 90 16.57 -15.60 -6.88
CA PRO A 90 15.14 -15.52 -6.69
C PRO A 90 14.52 -14.40 -7.53
N GLY A 91 13.30 -14.62 -8.01
CA GLY A 91 12.49 -13.57 -8.62
C GLY A 91 12.10 -12.50 -7.60
N GLN A 92 11.71 -11.31 -8.08
CA GLN A 92 11.30 -10.20 -7.22
C GLN A 92 9.94 -9.66 -7.64
N TYR A 93 9.04 -9.51 -6.69
CA TYR A 93 7.74 -8.91 -6.93
C TYR A 93 7.87 -7.40 -7.16
N ARG A 94 7.37 -6.95 -8.31
CA ARG A 94 7.37 -5.54 -8.70
C ARG A 94 6.06 -5.20 -9.38
N PHE A 95 5.46 -4.11 -8.95
CA PHE A 95 4.16 -3.65 -9.44
C PHE A 95 4.29 -2.21 -9.92
N ARG A 96 3.61 -1.89 -11.01
CA ARG A 96 3.48 -0.51 -11.48
C ARG A 96 2.00 -0.14 -11.53
N PHE A 97 1.66 0.92 -10.82
CA PHE A 97 0.32 1.48 -10.73
C PHE A 97 0.27 2.81 -11.47
N GLN A 98 -0.84 3.09 -12.16
CA GLN A 98 -1.05 4.36 -12.85
C GLN A 98 -2.27 5.08 -12.28
N PHE A 99 -2.06 6.30 -11.78
CA PHE A 99 -3.09 7.18 -11.20
C PHE A 99 -3.46 8.28 -12.20
N ARG A 100 -4.75 8.54 -12.40
CA ARG A 100 -5.24 9.63 -13.23
C ARG A 100 -5.44 10.87 -12.38
N GLU A 101 -4.42 11.70 -12.23
CA GLU A 101 -4.46 12.73 -11.19
C GLU A 101 -3.92 14.10 -11.61
N ASN A 102 -4.25 15.10 -10.78
CA ASN A 102 -3.79 16.46 -10.88
C ASN A 102 -2.30 16.59 -10.48
N LEU A 103 -1.69 17.74 -10.78
CA LEU A 103 -0.29 18.02 -10.48
C LEU A 103 0.00 18.05 -8.96
N GLU A 104 -0.98 18.42 -8.14
CA GLU A 104 -0.80 18.61 -6.70
C GLU A 104 -0.75 17.26 -5.96
N LEU A 105 -1.62 16.32 -6.30
CA LEU A 105 -1.55 14.95 -5.82
C LEU A 105 -0.30 14.24 -6.35
N HIS A 106 0.14 14.55 -7.58
CA HIS A 106 1.45 14.09 -8.07
C HIS A 106 2.60 14.58 -7.15
N LYS A 107 2.63 15.86 -6.78
CA LYS A 107 3.63 16.39 -5.85
C LYS A 107 3.54 15.74 -4.46
N ALA A 108 2.33 15.49 -3.95
CA ALA A 108 2.13 14.81 -2.67
C ALA A 108 2.62 13.35 -2.71
N MET A 109 2.39 12.63 -3.82
CA MET A 109 2.94 11.29 -4.02
C MET A 109 4.46 11.31 -4.18
N TYR A 110 5.00 12.35 -4.82
CA TYR A 110 6.43 12.50 -5.01
C TYR A 110 7.18 12.85 -3.72
N SER A 111 6.55 13.54 -2.76
CA SER A 111 7.16 13.81 -1.45
C SER A 111 7.27 12.55 -0.58
N HIS A 112 6.40 11.56 -0.79
CA HIS A 112 6.43 10.26 -0.12
C HIS A 112 7.27 9.21 -0.87
N ARG A 113 8.01 9.63 -1.93
CA ARG A 113 8.96 8.74 -2.60
C ARG A 113 10.02 8.28 -1.61
N ASN A 114 10.41 7.01 -1.69
CA ASN A 114 11.45 6.43 -0.83
C ASN A 114 11.15 6.46 0.68
N SER A 115 9.91 6.20 1.10
CA SER A 115 9.66 5.84 2.50
C SER A 115 10.04 4.37 2.70
N GLY A 116 11.30 4.11 3.06
CA GLY A 116 11.71 2.81 3.58
C GLY A 116 10.75 2.38 4.68
N GLY A 117 10.17 1.19 4.53
CA GLY A 117 9.02 0.80 5.34
C GLY A 117 8.38 -0.49 4.85
N ARG A 118 7.07 -0.59 5.07
CA ARG A 118 6.28 -1.77 4.74
C ARG A 118 5.00 -1.36 4.00
N VAL A 119 4.46 -2.25 3.19
CA VAL A 119 3.25 -1.99 2.40
C VAL A 119 2.19 -3.06 2.65
N PHE A 120 0.96 -2.63 2.91
CA PHE A 120 -0.20 -3.50 2.80
C PHE A 120 -0.83 -3.32 1.43
N LEU A 121 -1.14 -4.41 0.76
CA LEU A 121 -1.84 -4.37 -0.53
C LEU A 121 -3.34 -4.53 -0.31
N ILE A 122 -4.14 -3.91 -1.16
CA ILE A 122 -5.60 -3.99 -1.10
C ILE A 122 -6.09 -4.64 -2.38
N ASP A 123 -6.88 -5.70 -2.25
CA ASP A 123 -7.51 -6.41 -3.36
C ASP A 123 -8.85 -5.78 -3.77
N ASN A 124 -9.34 -6.07 -4.98
CA ASN A 124 -10.66 -5.68 -5.47
C ASN A 124 -11.81 -6.10 -4.55
N GLU A 125 -11.68 -7.25 -3.87
CA GLU A 125 -12.61 -7.72 -2.84
C GLU A 125 -12.53 -6.92 -1.52
N ASN A 126 -11.75 -5.82 -1.46
CA ASN A 126 -11.41 -5.01 -0.26
C ASN A 126 -10.55 -5.74 0.78
N LYS A 127 -9.98 -6.89 0.44
CA LYS A 127 -9.10 -7.62 1.36
C LYS A 127 -7.77 -6.90 1.52
N ILE A 128 -7.29 -6.82 2.76
CA ILE A 128 -5.98 -6.26 3.07
C ILE A 128 -4.99 -7.42 3.16
N ILE A 129 -3.89 -7.28 2.44
CA ILE A 129 -2.85 -8.29 2.29
C ILE A 129 -1.59 -7.77 2.97
N GLY A 130 -1.05 -8.59 3.87
CA GLY A 130 0.20 -8.33 4.57
C GLY A 130 0.94 -9.62 4.85
N THR A 131 1.83 -9.58 5.83
CA THR A 131 2.58 -10.72 6.33
C THR A 131 2.30 -10.93 7.82
N SER A 132 2.17 -12.18 8.24
CA SER A 132 2.07 -12.52 9.67
C SER A 132 3.44 -12.43 10.32
N ASP A 133 3.52 -11.85 11.51
CA ASP A 133 4.73 -11.92 12.33
C ASP A 133 4.94 -13.34 12.88
N ASP A 134 6.14 -13.64 13.37
CA ASP A 134 6.48 -14.96 13.91
C ASP A 134 5.61 -15.38 15.11
N ASP A 135 4.95 -14.41 15.76
CA ASP A 135 4.00 -14.61 16.85
C ASP A 135 2.60 -15.07 16.38
N GLY A 136 2.31 -15.03 15.07
CA GLY A 136 1.05 -15.49 14.48
C GLY A 136 -0.21 -14.66 14.84
N VAL A 137 -0.07 -13.64 15.69
CA VAL A 137 -1.17 -12.78 16.18
C VAL A 137 -1.10 -11.36 15.59
N THR A 138 0.12 -10.90 15.32
CA THR A 138 0.42 -9.57 14.78
C THR A 138 0.68 -9.63 13.28
N LEU A 139 0.33 -8.56 12.61
CA LEU A 139 0.41 -8.40 11.17
C LEU A 139 1.32 -7.22 10.87
N LYS A 140 2.16 -7.42 9.87
CA LYS A 140 3.07 -6.42 9.32
C LYS A 140 2.77 -6.25 7.84
N GLY A 141 3.08 -5.09 7.27
CA GLY A 141 3.08 -4.95 5.82
C GLY A 141 4.24 -5.73 5.19
N LEU A 142 4.14 -5.99 3.90
CA LEU A 142 5.21 -6.58 3.08
C LEU A 142 6.41 -5.64 3.06
N LEU A 143 7.63 -6.18 3.15
CA LEU A 143 8.83 -5.35 3.13
C LEU A 143 8.96 -4.62 1.79
N LEU A 144 9.12 -3.29 1.86
CA LEU A 144 9.27 -2.43 0.70
C LEU A 144 10.75 -2.11 0.50
N ASP A 145 11.30 -2.48 -0.66
CA ASP A 145 12.66 -2.10 -1.06
C ASP A 145 12.66 -0.72 -1.69
N ASN A 146 11.71 -0.47 -2.59
CA ASN A 146 11.62 0.81 -3.26
C ASN A 146 10.19 1.22 -3.59
N LEU A 147 9.91 2.51 -3.44
CA LEU A 147 8.68 3.16 -3.86
C LEU A 147 9.04 4.37 -4.70
N LEU A 148 8.81 4.24 -6.00
CA LEU A 148 9.23 5.21 -7.01
C LEU A 148 8.01 5.83 -7.66
N THR A 149 7.74 7.08 -7.32
CA THR A 149 6.82 7.93 -8.10
C THR A 149 7.57 8.42 -9.35
N GLU A 150 7.24 7.87 -10.52
CA GLU A 150 7.82 8.24 -11.80
C GLU A 150 7.31 9.62 -12.26
N LYS A 151 7.90 10.20 -13.31
CA LYS A 151 7.47 11.51 -13.84
C LYS A 151 6.03 11.47 -14.32
N MET A 152 5.26 12.52 -14.02
CA MET A 152 3.91 12.70 -14.53
C MET A 152 3.92 12.82 -16.06
N PHE A 153 3.00 12.13 -16.71
CA PHE A 153 2.66 12.36 -18.11
C PHE A 153 1.63 13.48 -18.18
N PHE A 154 1.88 14.46 -19.03
CA PHE A 154 0.93 15.55 -19.31
C PHE A 154 0.02 15.15 -20.47
N ASN A 155 -1.26 15.51 -20.37
CA ASN A 155 -2.21 15.36 -21.46
C ASN A 155 -1.81 16.24 -22.64
N ASP A 156 -1.49 15.60 -23.76
CA ASP A 156 -1.14 16.23 -25.04
C ASP A 156 -2.25 16.11 -26.09
N GLY A 157 -3.43 15.64 -25.69
CA GLY A 157 -4.57 15.35 -26.56
C GLY A 157 -4.57 13.94 -27.15
N SER A 158 -3.46 13.19 -27.03
CA SER A 158 -3.35 11.80 -27.46
C SER A 158 -3.30 10.80 -26.29
N ALA A 159 -2.83 11.24 -25.12
CA ALA A 159 -2.78 10.45 -23.89
C ALA A 159 -3.37 11.22 -22.70
N VAL A 160 -3.96 10.50 -21.74
CA VAL A 160 -4.48 11.09 -20.50
C VAL A 160 -3.33 11.39 -19.54
N SER A 161 -3.42 12.49 -18.79
CA SER A 161 -2.48 12.79 -17.70
C SER A 161 -2.47 11.64 -16.68
N LYS A 162 -1.28 11.12 -16.38
CA LYS A 162 -1.12 9.99 -15.46
C LYS A 162 0.17 10.08 -14.66
N THR A 163 0.12 9.63 -13.41
CA THR A 163 1.29 9.46 -12.55
C THR A 163 1.55 7.97 -12.37
N PRO A 164 2.67 7.43 -12.87
CA PRO A 164 3.08 6.07 -12.58
C PRO A 164 3.76 6.00 -11.21
N VAL A 165 3.45 4.95 -10.45
CA VAL A 165 4.13 4.61 -9.20
C VAL A 165 4.58 3.16 -9.27
N GLY A 166 5.89 2.95 -9.15
CA GLY A 166 6.51 1.64 -9.06
C GLY A 166 6.69 1.22 -7.60
N LEU A 167 6.20 0.03 -7.26
CA LEU A 167 6.32 -0.62 -5.97
C LEU A 167 7.21 -1.86 -6.12
N TYR A 168 8.29 -1.92 -5.35
CA TYR A 168 9.27 -3.00 -5.39
C TYR A 168 9.35 -3.64 -4.00
N LEU A 169 9.01 -4.93 -3.91
CA LEU A 169 9.09 -5.67 -2.65
C LEU A 169 10.53 -6.13 -2.40
N GLY A 170 11.01 -6.00 -1.16
CA GLY A 170 12.38 -6.34 -0.79
C GLY A 170 12.61 -7.80 -0.44
N ASP A 171 11.56 -8.48 0.02
CA ASP A 171 11.61 -9.90 0.33
C ASP A 171 10.59 -10.64 -0.55
N ASN A 172 11.07 -11.59 -1.34
CA ASN A 172 10.26 -12.43 -2.19
C ASN A 172 9.53 -13.52 -1.40
N THR A 173 10.00 -13.87 -0.20
CA THR A 173 9.42 -14.92 0.64
C THR A 173 8.28 -14.43 1.54
N ASP A 174 8.20 -13.12 1.78
CA ASP A 174 7.21 -12.48 2.66
C ASP A 174 5.77 -12.77 2.22
N LEU A 175 5.51 -12.71 0.91
CA LEU A 175 4.21 -12.99 0.33
C LEU A 175 3.97 -14.50 0.16
N ASP A 176 4.97 -15.24 -0.33
CA ASP A 176 4.84 -16.65 -0.67
C ASP A 176 4.71 -17.57 0.54
N THR A 177 5.41 -17.25 1.63
CA THR A 177 5.50 -18.13 2.81
C THR A 177 4.63 -17.64 3.96
N ARG A 178 4.60 -16.32 4.18
CA ARG A 178 3.95 -15.68 5.34
C ARG A 178 2.80 -14.75 4.96
N GLY A 179 2.35 -14.81 3.71
CA GLY A 179 1.22 -14.02 3.23
C GLY A 179 -0.02 -14.26 4.07
N PHE A 180 -0.61 -13.17 4.55
CA PHE A 180 -1.84 -13.19 5.33
C PHE A 180 -2.85 -12.22 4.74
N MET A 181 -4.11 -12.65 4.67
CA MET A 181 -5.21 -11.83 4.15
C MET A 181 -6.27 -11.62 5.20
N ILE A 182 -6.71 -10.39 5.33
CA ILE A 182 -7.73 -9.95 6.27
C ILE A 182 -8.89 -9.42 5.46
N GLU A 183 -10.10 -9.78 5.89
CA GLU A 183 -11.32 -9.17 5.37
C GLU A 183 -11.36 -7.71 5.83
N GLY A 184 -10.85 -6.82 4.98
CA GLY A 184 -11.16 -5.41 5.02
C GLY A 184 -12.59 -5.26 4.53
N THR A 185 -13.57 -5.30 5.42
CA THR A 185 -14.95 -4.91 5.07
C THR A 185 -14.96 -3.48 4.49
N SER A 186 -16.11 -3.01 4.01
CA SER A 186 -16.30 -1.76 3.24
C SER A 186 -15.65 -0.46 3.76
N PHE A 187 -15.03 -0.47 4.95
CA PHE A 187 -14.31 0.64 5.54
C PHE A 187 -13.11 1.12 4.71
N VAL A 188 -12.49 0.27 3.90
CA VAL A 188 -11.32 0.67 3.09
C VAL A 188 -11.66 1.82 2.13
N ASN A 189 -12.91 1.90 1.66
CA ASN A 189 -13.37 2.99 0.80
C ASN A 189 -13.80 4.25 1.58
N SER A 190 -13.95 4.17 2.90
CA SER A 190 -14.30 5.31 3.76
C SER A 190 -13.09 5.94 4.47
N LEU A 191 -11.91 5.32 4.34
CA LEU A 191 -10.68 5.86 4.92
C LEU A 191 -10.20 7.09 4.14
N LEU A 192 -9.58 8.03 4.85
CA LEU A 192 -8.96 9.19 4.22
C LEU A 192 -7.71 8.76 3.45
N SER A 193 -7.78 8.84 2.12
CA SER A 193 -6.61 8.65 1.27
C SER A 193 -5.68 9.87 1.32
N LEU A 194 -4.44 9.68 0.86
CA LEU A 194 -3.50 10.76 0.61
C LEU A 194 -4.18 11.81 -0.28
N THR A 195 -4.28 13.02 0.25
CA THR A 195 -4.85 14.18 -0.43
C THR A 195 -3.90 15.36 -0.25
N SER A 196 -3.89 16.27 -1.21
CA SER A 196 -3.17 17.52 -1.10
C SER A 196 -4.06 18.56 -0.42
N VAL A 197 -3.57 19.15 0.67
CA VAL A 197 -4.31 20.17 1.44
C VAL A 197 -3.52 21.47 1.49
N LYS A 198 -4.22 22.59 1.30
CA LYS A 198 -3.62 23.92 1.48
C LYS A 198 -3.73 24.33 2.95
N LEU A 199 -2.58 24.41 3.63
CA LEU A 199 -2.48 24.89 5.00
C LEU A 199 -2.14 26.38 4.99
N GLU A 200 -2.86 27.17 5.78
CA GLU A 200 -2.49 28.55 6.06
C GLU A 200 -2.16 28.68 7.55
N VAL A 201 -0.96 29.19 7.82
CA VAL A 201 -0.48 29.44 9.18
C VAL A 201 -1.22 30.66 9.74
N ILE A 202 -1.98 30.47 10.81
CA ILE A 202 -2.70 31.57 11.49
C ILE A 202 -1.84 32.19 12.63
N GLY A 203 -0.69 31.58 12.95
CA GLY A 203 0.19 32.01 14.05
C GLY A 203 1.39 32.87 13.65
N VAL A 204 2.11 33.36 14.67
CA VAL A 204 3.39 34.07 14.51
C VAL A 204 4.49 33.05 14.18
N PRO A 205 5.32 33.25 13.13
CA PRO A 205 6.31 32.28 12.64
C PRO A 205 7.47 31.95 13.60
N THR A 206 7.43 32.43 14.84
CA THR A 206 8.43 32.22 15.88
C THR A 206 7.87 31.51 17.13
N ALA A 207 6.63 31.02 17.10
CA ALA A 207 6.05 30.26 18.21
C ALA A 207 6.48 28.78 18.16
N THR A 208 6.66 28.16 19.33
CA THR A 208 6.97 26.73 19.51
C THR A 208 5.87 25.79 19.00
N GLU A 209 4.65 26.29 18.80
CA GLU A 209 3.53 25.58 18.18
C GLU A 209 2.96 26.43 17.05
N ILE A 210 2.87 25.85 15.85
CA ILE A 210 2.28 26.49 14.67
C ILE A 210 0.85 25.98 14.52
N THR A 211 -0.14 26.79 14.88
CA THR A 211 -1.55 26.49 14.60
C THR A 211 -1.82 26.77 13.12
N VAL A 212 -2.12 25.72 12.35
CA VAL A 212 -2.51 25.79 10.94
C VAL A 212 -4.01 25.59 10.79
N SER A 213 -4.65 26.37 9.92
CA SER A 213 -5.99 26.05 9.42
C SER A 213 -5.89 25.35 8.08
N VAL A 214 -6.68 24.29 7.92
CA VAL A 214 -6.86 23.61 6.65
C VAL A 214 -7.91 24.38 5.86
N LYS A 215 -7.51 25.08 4.78
CA LYS A 215 -8.43 25.97 4.04
C LYS A 215 -9.23 25.25 2.96
N SER A 216 -8.66 24.23 2.33
CA SER A 216 -9.34 23.40 1.33
C SER A 216 -8.50 22.16 1.01
N SER A 217 -9.16 21.06 0.63
CA SER A 217 -8.49 20.06 -0.20
C SER A 217 -8.28 20.69 -1.57
N LEU A 218 -7.12 20.44 -2.16
CA LEU A 218 -6.82 20.85 -3.52
C LEU A 218 -7.29 19.80 -4.54
N ASP A 219 -7.89 18.72 -4.04
CA ASP A 219 -8.47 17.60 -4.80
C ASP A 219 -10.01 17.66 -4.86
N GLU A 220 -10.63 18.79 -4.47
CA GLU A 220 -12.09 19.01 -4.43
C GLU A 220 -12.90 18.05 -3.54
N ILE A 221 -12.25 17.11 -2.83
CA ILE A 221 -12.88 16.20 -1.87
C ILE A 221 -13.04 16.89 -0.52
N ALA A 222 -14.26 17.00 0.01
CA ALA A 222 -14.50 17.64 1.30
C ALA A 222 -13.64 17.02 2.42
N ILE A 223 -12.87 17.85 3.13
CA ILE A 223 -12.13 17.44 4.32
C ILE A 223 -13.14 17.43 5.46
N ILE A 224 -13.62 16.24 5.81
CA ILE A 224 -14.45 16.05 7.00
C ILE A 224 -13.48 15.89 8.17
N GLY A 225 -13.34 16.97 8.94
CA GLY A 225 -12.70 16.96 10.26
C GLY A 225 -13.71 16.61 11.34
#